data_AF-A0A0N8R7C0-F1
#
_entry.id   AF-A0A0N8R7C0-F1
#
_cell.length_a   1.000
_cell.length_b   1.000
_cell.length_c   1.000
_cell.angle_alpha   90.00
_cell.angle_beta   90.00
_cell.angle_gamma   90.00
#
_symmetry.space_group_name_H-M   'P 1'
#
loop_
_entity.id
_entity.type
_entity.pdbx_description
1 polymer ?
#
loop_
_entity_poly.entity_id
_entity_poly.type
_entity_poly.pdbx_seq_one_letter_code
_entity_poly.pdbx_strand_id
1 'polypeptide(L)' 'MLLYCVNLTGIDAVRPAKEIDPVYAAALREAIDAGVQILAYGVHLTPDEIVIDRRLQVHWLD' A
#
# COMPACT_ATOMS: atom_id res chain seq x y z
N MET A 1 0.30 -1.91 12.63
CA MET A 1 0.93 -1.46 11.38
C MET A 1 0.35 -2.26 10.22
N LEU A 2 0.06 -1.61 9.09
CA LEU A 2 -0.30 -2.26 7.83
C LEU A 2 0.84 -2.05 6.82
N LEU A 3 1.25 -3.13 6.15
CA LEU A 3 2.23 -3.08 5.06
C LEU A 3 1.56 -3.47 3.75
N TYR A 4 1.50 -2.53 2.81
CA TYR A 4 1.29 -2.83 1.39
C TYR A 4 2.60 -3.36 0.81
N CYS A 5 2.73 -4.69 0.72
CA CYS A 5 3.81 -5.36 -0.02
C CYS A 5 3.36 -5.53 -1.47
N VAL A 6 3.87 -4.67 -2.36
CA VAL A 6 3.28 -4.49 -3.68
C VAL A 6 4.07 -5.26 -4.74
N ASN A 7 3.50 -6.39 -5.13
CA ASN A 7 4.04 -7.30 -6.16
C ASN A 7 3.66 -6.83 -7.57
N LEU A 8 3.83 -5.55 -7.86
CA LEU A 8 3.59 -4.94 -9.16
C LEU A 8 4.79 -4.06 -9.52
N THR A 9 5.48 -4.42 -10.61
CA THR A 9 6.65 -3.69 -11.10
C THR A 9 6.26 -2.39 -11.81
N GLY A 10 7.13 -1.38 -11.77
CA GLY A 10 6.95 -0.13 -12.53
C GLY A 10 5.99 0.90 -11.92
N ILE A 11 5.53 0.69 -10.68
CA ILE A 11 4.76 1.70 -9.94
C ILE A 11 5.65 2.44 -8.94
N ASP A 12 5.26 3.68 -8.65
CA ASP A 12 5.93 4.53 -7.65
C ASP A 12 5.03 4.85 -6.44
N ALA A 13 3.74 4.50 -6.52
CA ALA A 13 2.77 4.83 -5.50
C ALA A 13 1.59 3.84 -5.43
N VAL A 14 0.91 3.84 -4.29
CA VAL A 14 -0.36 3.13 -4.07
C VAL A 14 -1.38 4.05 -3.41
N ARG A 15 -2.66 3.71 -3.56
CA ARG A 15 -3.76 4.29 -2.80
C ARG A 15 -4.83 3.22 -2.52
N PRO A 16 -5.65 3.39 -1.49
CA PRO A 16 -6.87 2.61 -1.34
C PRO A 16 -7.78 2.80 -2.56
N ALA A 17 -8.27 1.71 -3.13
CA ALA A 17 -9.21 1.73 -4.25
C ALA A 17 -10.65 1.94 -3.74
N LYS A 18 -10.94 3.16 -3.28
CA LYS A 18 -12.26 3.55 -2.71
C LYS A 18 -13.42 3.25 -3.66
N GLU A 19 -13.18 3.34 -4.95
CA GLU A 19 -14.16 3.05 -6.01
C GLU A 19 -14.52 1.55 -6.10
N ILE A 20 -13.66 0.66 -5.61
CA ILE A 20 -13.90 -0.79 -5.53
C ILE A 20 -14.48 -1.14 -4.17
N ASP A 21 -13.88 -0.62 -3.09
CA ASP A 21 -14.31 -0.89 -1.72
C ASP A 21 -14.29 0.40 -0.86
N PRO A 22 -15.43 1.10 -0.77
CA PRO A 22 -15.52 2.31 0.04
C PRO A 22 -15.48 2.01 1.55
N VAL A 23 -15.89 0.82 1.98
CA VAL A 23 -15.92 0.44 3.40
C VAL A 23 -14.49 0.19 3.89
N TYR A 24 -13.68 -0.51 3.12
CA TYR A 24 -12.26 -0.69 3.42
C TYR A 24 -11.52 0.65 3.47
N ALA A 25 -11.78 1.55 2.52
CA ALA A 25 -11.16 2.88 2.52
C ALA A 25 -11.51 3.71 3.78
N ALA A 26 -12.77 3.62 4.25
CA ALA A 26 -13.19 4.26 5.50
C ALA A 26 -12.52 3.63 6.73
N ALA A 27 -12.54 2.30 6.84
CA ALA A 27 -11.91 1.58 7.94
C ALA A 27 -10.39 1.82 8.01
N LEU A 28 -9.73 1.95 6.86
CA LEU A 28 -8.31 2.29 6.82
C LEU A 28 -8.04 3.69 7.37
N ARG A 29 -8.91 4.66 7.11
CA ARG A 29 -8.80 6.01 7.69
C ARG A 29 -8.95 5.95 9.21
N GLU A 30 -9.98 5.24 9.70
CA GLU A 30 -10.18 5.05 11.14
C GLU A 30 -8.97 4.39 11.81
N ALA A 31 -8.37 3.40 11.15
CA ALA A 31 -7.16 2.73 11.64
C ALA A 31 -5.97 3.70 11.72
N ILE A 32 -5.77 4.55 10.70
CA ILE A 32 -4.73 5.59 10.70
C ILE A 32 -4.94 6.56 11.86
N ASP A 33 -6.18 7.04 12.07
CA ASP A 33 -6.53 7.95 13.15
C ASP A 33 -6.33 7.31 14.54
N ALA A 34 -6.52 6.00 14.64
CA ALA A 34 -6.19 5.20 15.83
C ALA A 34 -4.69 4.93 16.03
N GLY A 35 -3.82 5.44 15.14
CA GLY A 35 -2.37 5.34 15.24
C GLY A 35 -1.74 4.16 14.50
N VAL A 36 -2.49 3.48 13.61
CA VAL A 36 -1.91 2.42 12.78
C VAL A 36 -0.95 3.02 11.75
N GLN A 37 0.33 2.69 11.88
CA GLN A 37 1.34 3.03 10.88
C GLN A 37 1.10 2.30 9.56
N ILE A 38 1.14 3.04 8.45
CA ILE A 38 1.03 2.50 7.08
C ILE A 38 2.38 2.56 6.39
N LEU A 39 2.79 1.42 5.84
CA LEU A 39 3.97 1.29 4.99
C LEU A 39 3.55 0.77 3.62
N ALA A 40 4.25 1.21 2.58
CA ALA A 40 4.11 0.64 1.24
C ALA A 40 5.50 0.45 0.65
N TYR A 41 5.75 -0.75 0.16
CA TYR A 41 7.01 -1.12 -0.48
C TYR A 41 6.75 -1.90 -1.76
N GLY A 42 7.49 -1.55 -2.79
CA GLY A 42 7.56 -2.31 -4.02
C GLY A 42 8.58 -3.42 -3.88
N VAL A 43 8.44 -4.43 -4.73
CA VAL A 43 9.39 -5.54 -4.80
C VAL A 43 10.18 -5.52 -6.09
N HIS A 44 11.41 -6.04 -6.02
CA HIS A 44 12.09 -6.60 -7.16
C HIS A 44 11.53 -8.01 -7.39
N LEU A 45 10.99 -8.26 -8.58
CA LEU A 45 10.29 -9.50 -8.93
C LEU A 45 11.05 -10.21 -10.05
N THR A 46 11.53 -11.42 -9.77
CA THR A 46 12.14 -12.32 -10.76
C THR A 46 11.45 -13.69 -10.71
N PRO A 47 11.68 -14.59 -11.69
CA PRO A 47 11.17 -15.97 -11.61
C PRO A 47 11.71 -16.75 -10.41
N ASP A 48 12.89 -16.38 -9.89
CA ASP A 48 13.59 -17.11 -8.84
C ASP A 48 13.35 -16.53 -7.44
N GLU A 49 13.05 -15.22 -7.33
CA GLU A 49 12.86 -14.56 -6.04
C GLU A 49 11.93 -13.34 -6.08
N ILE A 50 11.45 -12.97 -4.89
CA ILE A 50 10.73 -11.72 -4.61
C ILE A 50 11.40 -11.03 -3.44
N VAL A 51 11.93 -9.83 -3.66
CA VAL A 51 12.67 -9.07 -2.65
C VAL A 51 12.05 -7.71 -2.45
N ILE A 52 11.78 -7.31 -1.19
CA ILE A 52 11.35 -5.95 -0.87
C ILE A 52 12.50 -4.99 -1.20
N ASP A 53 12.22 -4.02 -2.07
CA ASP A 53 13.25 -3.20 -2.70
C ASP A 53 13.19 -1.75 -2.22
N ARG A 54 12.07 -1.07 -2.50
CA ARG A 54 11.97 0.38 -2.32
C ARG A 54 10.65 0.79 -1.69
N ARG A 55 10.68 1.90 -0.94
CA ARG A 55 9.47 2.52 -0.41
C ARG A 55 8.66 3.14 -1.55
N LEU A 56 7.36 2.95 -1.51
CA LEU A 56 6.41 3.57 -2.42
C LEU A 56 5.71 4.74 -1.73
N GLN A 57 5.26 5.72 -2.52
CA GLN A 57 4.38 6.76 -2.02
C GLN A 57 3.01 6.17 -1.67
N VAL A 58 2.39 6.67 -0.61
CA VAL A 58 0.99 6.35 -0.31
C VAL A 58 0.17 7.61 -0.54
N HIS A 59 -0.69 7.56 -1.55
CA HIS A 59 -1.64 8.64 -1.82
C HIS A 59 -2.92 8.42 -1.05
N TRP A 60 -3.31 9.46 -0.32
CA TRP A 60 -4.58 9.54 0.37
C TRP A 60 -5.51 10.37 -0.52
N LEU A 61 -6.63 9.80 -0.95
CA LEU A 61 -7.70 10.58 -1.55
C LEU A 61 -8.35 11.35 -0.39
N ASP A 62 -7.97 12.61 -0.23
CA ASP A 62 -8.82 13.58 0.44
C ASP A 62 -9.86 14.11 -0.56
#